data_AF-A0A2R6GH37-F1
#
_entry.id   AF-A0A2R6GH37-F1
#
_cell.length_a   1.000
_cell.length_b   1.000
_cell.length_c   1.000
_cell.angle_alpha   90.00
_cell.angle_beta   90.00
_cell.angle_gamma   90.00
#
_symmetry.space_group_name_H-M   'P 1'
#
loop_
_entity.id
_entity.type
_entity.pdbx_description
1 polymer ?
#
loop_
_entity_poly.entity_id
_entity_poly.type
_entity_poly.pdbx_seq_one_letter_code
_entity_poly.pdbx_strand_id
1 'polypeptide(L)'
;MVFNRHCVANSGQAGYEVLYNYFGGYRAPSYQVGTRDPGGTTLEIHHDTFVPTLHMGQHGNNDPDSHVTIRGVPDDVADIHHNWFYNPKEPMAPPEGDRAIIQIDDTDDWDHATEWRNVTFSNNHYGSDEPADSNVGAPVDGYANEDALKGVYEDFDRGYPLADYSGATHLFDTTSTTYEGDKALVNDGGDYGSAVSLTGLREYPSRGDEVHRRFDNASDDNFVGFHFFAQSETDSPDGYSVGISNSGAWCMWLESDAGFERIASQDLPSSEQIDGWYRAEIWTDDTTVYADLYDDSTDELLASIQADDATFSSGGIGFRSAGNGEVWDFVY
;
A
#
# COMPACT_ATOMS: atom_id res chain seq x y z
N MET A 1 -12.79 10.40 2.55
CA MET A 1 -12.37 9.01 2.78
C MET A 1 -13.61 8.16 2.98
N VAL A 2 -13.84 7.17 2.11
CA VAL A 2 -14.97 6.23 2.22
C VAL A 2 -14.43 4.98 2.89
N PHE A 3 -15.00 4.61 4.02
CA PHE A 3 -14.65 3.36 4.70
C PHE A 3 -15.61 2.25 4.27
N ASN A 4 -15.08 1.08 3.91
CA ASN A 4 -15.90 -0.07 3.55
C ASN A 4 -16.20 -0.92 4.80
N ARG A 5 -17.48 -1.25 5.00
CA ARG A 5 -17.96 -2.20 6.01
C ARG A 5 -19.06 -3.05 5.40
N HIS A 6 -18.94 -4.36 5.54
CA HIS A 6 -19.96 -5.32 5.18
C HIS A 6 -20.80 -5.63 6.40
N CYS A 7 -21.91 -4.90 6.57
CA CYS A 7 -22.85 -5.13 7.66
C CYS A 7 -24.24 -5.42 7.10
N VAL A 8 -24.79 -6.58 7.45
CA VAL A 8 -26.14 -6.96 7.03
C VAL A 8 -27.14 -6.63 8.14
N ALA A 9 -27.97 -5.62 7.89
CA ALA A 9 -29.16 -5.38 8.70
C ALA A 9 -30.28 -6.32 8.26
N ASN A 10 -30.84 -7.10 9.17
CA ASN A 10 -31.85 -8.11 8.87
C ASN A 10 -32.91 -8.20 9.97
N SER A 11 -33.96 -8.99 9.72
CA SER A 11 -35.05 -9.29 10.67
C SER A 11 -35.02 -10.74 11.16
N GLY A 12 -33.83 -11.35 11.20
CA GLY A 12 -33.59 -12.76 11.58
C GLY A 12 -33.62 -13.76 10.43
N GLN A 13 -34.04 -13.33 9.24
CA GLN A 13 -34.29 -14.26 8.12
C GLN A 13 -33.22 -14.21 7.03
N ALA A 14 -32.24 -13.33 7.15
CA ALA A 14 -31.19 -13.20 6.15
C ALA A 14 -29.97 -14.04 6.56
N GLY A 15 -29.44 -14.80 5.61
CA GLY A 15 -28.09 -15.34 5.64
C GLY A 15 -27.21 -14.58 4.64
N TYR A 16 -25.90 -14.61 4.83
CA TYR A 16 -24.96 -14.07 3.86
C TYR A 16 -23.62 -14.79 3.93
N GLU A 17 -22.96 -14.86 2.78
CA GLU A 17 -21.62 -15.40 2.61
C GLU A 17 -20.67 -14.25 2.29
N VAL A 18 -19.55 -14.20 3.00
CA VAL A 18 -18.40 -13.34 2.72
C VAL A 18 -17.22 -14.27 2.52
N LEU A 19 -16.66 -14.23 1.32
CA LEU A 19 -15.52 -15.04 0.96
C LEU A 19 -14.58 -14.31 0.01
N TYR A 20 -13.28 -14.59 0.14
CA TYR A 20 -12.24 -14.12 -0.76
C TYR A 20 -12.13 -12.58 -0.87
N ASN A 21 -12.42 -11.86 0.20
CA ASN A 21 -12.28 -10.40 0.28
C ASN A 21 -10.97 -10.01 0.98
N TYR A 22 -10.31 -9.00 0.44
CA TYR A 22 -9.21 -8.31 1.11
C TYR A 22 -9.69 -6.99 1.71
N PHE A 23 -9.84 -6.95 3.02
CA PHE A 23 -10.13 -5.72 3.75
C PHE A 23 -8.81 -5.01 4.05
N GLY A 24 -8.42 -4.09 3.16
CA GLY A 24 -7.15 -3.34 3.24
C GLY A 24 -7.25 -1.99 3.97
N GLY A 25 -6.09 -1.36 4.14
CA GLY A 25 -5.92 -0.03 4.75
C GLY A 25 -5.49 -0.08 6.22
N TYR A 26 -4.98 1.05 6.73
CA TYR A 26 -4.53 1.17 8.13
C TYR A 26 -5.67 1.34 9.13
N ARG A 27 -6.83 1.84 8.68
CA ARG A 27 -7.95 2.22 9.56
C ARG A 27 -9.29 1.70 9.05
N ALA A 28 -10.15 1.29 9.98
CA ALA A 28 -11.56 0.99 9.73
C ALA A 28 -12.45 1.86 10.64
N PRO A 29 -13.74 2.08 10.33
CA PRO A 29 -14.63 2.92 11.14
C PRO A 29 -15.18 2.16 12.37
N SER A 30 -15.09 0.82 12.34
CA SER A 30 -15.45 -0.17 13.36
C SER A 30 -14.98 -1.54 12.85
N TYR A 31 -15.60 -2.64 13.29
CA TYR A 31 -15.55 -3.94 12.61
C TYR A 31 -15.86 -3.85 11.09
N GLN A 32 -15.23 -4.74 10.32
CA GLN A 32 -15.31 -4.84 8.86
C GLN A 32 -16.50 -5.70 8.43
N VAL A 33 -16.75 -6.82 9.11
CA VAL A 33 -17.84 -7.76 8.77
C VAL A 33 -18.75 -7.99 9.98
N GLY A 34 -20.06 -7.95 9.78
CA GLY A 34 -20.98 -8.28 10.86
C GLY A 34 -22.45 -8.32 10.49
N THR A 35 -23.24 -8.81 11.43
CA THR A 35 -24.71 -8.87 11.34
C THR A 35 -25.34 -7.97 12.40
N ARG A 36 -26.60 -7.59 12.20
CA ARG A 36 -27.42 -6.93 13.23
C ARG A 36 -28.33 -7.95 13.91
N ASP A 37 -28.69 -7.66 15.17
CA ASP A 37 -29.74 -8.38 15.89
C ASP A 37 -31.01 -8.45 15.02
N PRO A 38 -31.64 -9.64 14.87
CA PRO A 38 -31.51 -10.84 15.72
C PRO A 38 -30.44 -11.89 15.35
N GLY A 39 -29.44 -11.58 14.53
CA GLY A 39 -28.32 -12.50 14.23
C GLY A 39 -28.38 -13.14 12.84
N GLY A 40 -29.55 -13.15 12.20
CA GLY A 40 -29.76 -13.75 10.88
C GLY A 40 -29.94 -15.27 10.95
N THR A 41 -29.81 -15.96 9.82
CA THR A 41 -29.93 -17.42 9.73
C THR A 41 -28.57 -18.11 9.73
N THR A 42 -27.99 -18.30 8.54
CA THR A 42 -26.68 -18.92 8.32
C THR A 42 -25.72 -17.85 7.81
N LEU A 43 -24.58 -17.69 8.48
CA LEU A 43 -23.51 -16.78 8.06
C LEU A 43 -22.28 -17.62 7.73
N GLU A 44 -21.69 -17.38 6.57
CA GLU A 44 -20.43 -18.00 6.16
C GLU A 44 -19.42 -16.88 5.94
N ILE A 45 -18.34 -16.88 6.72
CA ILE A 45 -17.30 -15.84 6.65
C ILE A 45 -15.97 -16.56 6.54
N HIS A 46 -15.39 -16.65 5.35
CA HIS A 46 -14.24 -17.50 5.16
C HIS A 46 -13.29 -17.13 4.04
N HIS A 47 -12.02 -17.47 4.22
CA HIS A 47 -10.98 -17.14 3.24
C HIS A 47 -10.96 -15.64 2.93
N ASP A 48 -11.20 -14.78 3.93
CA ASP A 48 -11.02 -13.34 3.83
C ASP A 48 -9.73 -12.91 4.57
N THR A 49 -9.14 -11.78 4.17
CA THR A 49 -7.99 -11.17 4.84
C THR A 49 -8.38 -9.83 5.46
N PHE A 50 -8.15 -9.68 6.77
CA PHE A 50 -8.53 -8.50 7.56
C PHE A 50 -7.28 -7.78 8.09
N VAL A 51 -6.91 -6.67 7.45
CA VAL A 51 -5.69 -5.91 7.76
C VAL A 51 -5.88 -4.78 8.79
N PRO A 52 -6.95 -3.94 8.73
CA PRO A 52 -7.00 -2.74 9.56
C PRO A 52 -7.11 -3.09 11.05
N THR A 53 -6.10 -2.71 11.81
CA THR A 53 -6.06 -2.91 13.27
C THR A 53 -6.55 -1.70 14.05
N LEU A 54 -6.64 -0.52 13.42
CA LEU A 54 -7.07 0.71 14.08
C LEU A 54 -8.52 1.08 13.73
N HIS A 55 -9.40 1.20 14.73
CA HIS A 55 -10.80 1.57 14.53
C HIS A 55 -11.08 3.03 14.92
N MET A 56 -11.55 3.85 13.97
CA MET A 56 -11.81 5.29 14.15
C MET A 56 -13.21 5.63 14.70
N GLY A 57 -13.90 4.65 15.28
CA GLY A 57 -15.29 4.75 15.76
C GLY A 57 -15.43 5.11 17.25
N GLN A 58 -16.65 5.45 17.65
CA GLN A 58 -17.02 5.85 19.03
C GLN A 58 -17.06 4.69 20.05
N HIS A 59 -16.63 3.49 19.66
CA HIS A 59 -16.82 2.25 20.40
C HIS A 59 -15.45 1.68 20.81
N GLY A 60 -14.95 2.11 21.98
CA GLY A 60 -13.76 1.55 22.63
C GLY A 60 -12.41 2.07 22.11
N ASN A 61 -11.49 2.38 23.03
CA ASN A 61 -10.09 2.72 22.71
C ASN A 61 -9.21 1.47 22.66
N ASN A 62 -9.71 0.37 22.11
CA ASN A 62 -8.93 -0.87 22.06
C ASN A 62 -8.28 -0.97 20.67
N ASP A 63 -6.96 -1.01 20.63
CA ASP A 63 -6.19 -1.26 19.41
C ASP A 63 -5.36 -2.55 19.63
N PRO A 64 -5.53 -3.61 18.83
CA PRO A 64 -6.55 -3.79 17.79
C PRO A 64 -7.94 -4.13 18.34
N ASP A 65 -8.99 -3.79 17.60
CA ASP A 65 -10.40 -4.12 17.89
C ASP A 65 -10.92 -5.25 16.96
N SER A 66 -12.16 -5.68 17.15
CA SER A 66 -12.76 -6.86 16.52
C SER A 66 -13.05 -6.69 15.02
N HIS A 67 -12.59 -7.63 14.20
CA HIS A 67 -12.84 -7.59 12.75
C HIS A 67 -14.23 -8.08 12.38
N VAL A 68 -14.68 -9.11 13.09
CA VAL A 68 -16.00 -9.72 12.91
C VAL A 68 -16.84 -9.51 14.16
N THR A 69 -18.01 -8.93 13.99
CA THR A 69 -18.97 -8.74 15.07
C THR A 69 -20.30 -9.42 14.72
N ILE A 70 -20.63 -10.49 15.44
CA ILE A 70 -21.94 -11.14 15.37
C ILE A 70 -22.87 -10.52 16.41
N ARG A 71 -23.95 -9.87 15.99
CA ARG A 71 -24.93 -9.28 16.93
C ARG A 71 -26.23 -10.08 16.90
N GLY A 72 -26.65 -10.56 18.05
CA GLY A 72 -27.71 -11.56 18.20
C GLY A 72 -27.19 -12.99 18.06
N VAL A 73 -28.12 -13.93 17.91
CA VAL A 73 -27.84 -15.36 17.76
C VAL A 73 -28.30 -15.80 16.38
N PRO A 74 -27.40 -16.23 15.48
CA PRO A 74 -27.80 -16.84 14.22
C PRO A 74 -28.77 -18.01 14.47
N ASP A 75 -29.85 -18.12 13.71
CA ASP A 75 -30.84 -19.20 13.90
C ASP A 75 -30.22 -20.60 13.68
N ASP A 76 -29.23 -20.69 12.80
CA ASP A 76 -28.53 -21.94 12.44
C ASP A 76 -27.06 -21.91 12.88
N VAL A 77 -26.19 -21.24 12.11
CA VAL A 77 -24.76 -21.12 12.42
C VAL A 77 -24.14 -19.88 11.78
N ALA A 78 -23.20 -19.26 12.47
CA ALA A 78 -22.18 -18.42 11.87
C ALA A 78 -20.86 -19.20 11.82
N ASP A 79 -20.49 -19.67 10.64
CA ASP A 79 -19.26 -20.44 10.43
C ASP A 79 -18.15 -19.53 9.90
N ILE A 80 -17.09 -19.38 10.71
CA ILE A 80 -16.01 -18.42 10.47
C ILE A 80 -14.68 -19.16 10.37
N HIS A 81 -14.21 -19.43 9.16
CA HIS A 81 -13.05 -20.30 8.98
C HIS A 81 -12.08 -19.87 7.88
N HIS A 82 -10.83 -20.34 7.95
CA HIS A 82 -9.83 -20.07 6.91
C HIS A 82 -9.59 -18.58 6.65
N ASN A 83 -9.89 -17.68 7.58
CA ASN A 83 -9.62 -16.25 7.45
C ASN A 83 -8.25 -15.90 8.02
N TRP A 84 -7.68 -14.79 7.54
CA TRP A 84 -6.47 -14.19 8.09
C TRP A 84 -6.80 -12.87 8.79
N PHE A 85 -6.67 -12.83 10.12
CA PHE A 85 -6.88 -11.66 10.95
C PHE A 85 -5.56 -11.06 11.41
N TYR A 86 -5.28 -9.79 11.11
CA TYR A 86 -4.09 -9.12 11.64
C TYR A 86 -4.20 -8.83 13.15
N ASN A 87 -5.42 -8.81 13.70
CA ASN A 87 -5.62 -8.84 15.14
C ASN A 87 -5.14 -10.21 15.72
N PRO A 88 -4.06 -10.24 16.53
CA PRO A 88 -3.50 -11.49 17.06
C PRO A 88 -4.31 -12.09 18.21
N LYS A 89 -5.39 -11.42 18.64
CA LYS A 89 -6.19 -11.84 19.79
C LYS A 89 -7.29 -12.80 19.33
N GLU A 90 -7.02 -14.10 19.49
CA GLU A 90 -7.99 -15.15 19.15
C GLU A 90 -9.31 -15.02 19.92
N PRO A 91 -10.44 -15.50 19.36
CA PRO A 91 -11.72 -15.56 20.04
C PRO A 91 -11.62 -16.43 21.30
N MET A 92 -12.25 -16.00 22.39
CA MET A 92 -12.28 -16.74 23.66
C MET A 92 -13.69 -16.81 24.22
N ALA A 93 -13.90 -17.59 25.28
CA ALA A 93 -15.13 -17.56 26.06
C ALA A 93 -14.87 -16.82 27.40
N PRO A 94 -15.65 -15.79 27.75
CA PRO A 94 -16.78 -15.21 26.99
C PRO A 94 -16.33 -14.44 25.72
N PRO A 95 -17.21 -14.31 24.70
CA PRO A 95 -16.97 -13.63 23.43
C PRO A 95 -16.92 -12.09 23.54
N GLU A 96 -16.05 -11.58 24.41
CA GLU A 96 -15.97 -10.17 24.77
C GLU A 96 -14.65 -9.49 24.41
N GLY A 97 -14.67 -8.15 24.46
CA GLY A 97 -13.48 -7.32 24.35
C GLY A 97 -13.01 -7.09 22.92
N ASP A 98 -11.71 -7.18 22.71
CA ASP A 98 -10.99 -6.70 21.53
C ASP A 98 -10.41 -7.84 20.69
N ARG A 99 -11.08 -9.00 20.75
CA ARG A 99 -10.72 -10.21 20.00
C ARG A 99 -11.10 -10.07 18.53
N ALA A 100 -10.39 -10.79 17.66
CA ALA A 100 -10.63 -10.75 16.22
C ALA A 100 -12.10 -11.05 15.84
N ILE A 101 -12.77 -11.90 16.61
CA ILE A 101 -14.19 -12.23 16.47
C ILE A 101 -14.86 -12.06 17.84
N ILE A 102 -16.03 -11.40 17.88
CA ILE A 102 -16.87 -11.27 19.07
C ILE A 102 -18.34 -11.56 18.77
N GLN A 103 -19.11 -11.88 19.82
CA GLN A 103 -20.57 -12.01 19.78
C GLN A 103 -21.23 -11.12 20.83
N ILE A 104 -22.27 -10.41 20.42
CA ILE A 104 -23.05 -9.46 21.22
C ILE A 104 -24.48 -9.98 21.30
N ASP A 105 -25.07 -10.00 22.49
CA ASP A 105 -26.42 -10.51 22.74
C ASP A 105 -27.53 -9.49 22.45
N ASP A 106 -27.28 -8.21 22.75
CA ASP A 106 -28.26 -7.13 22.58
C ASP A 106 -27.58 -5.93 21.90
N THR A 107 -28.14 -5.51 20.76
CA THR A 107 -27.63 -4.35 20.02
C THR A 107 -27.81 -3.02 20.73
N ASP A 108 -28.75 -2.92 21.69
CA ASP A 108 -29.09 -1.66 22.33
C ASP A 108 -28.19 -1.33 23.52
N ASP A 109 -27.55 -2.32 24.17
CA ASP A 109 -26.64 -2.13 25.31
C ASP A 109 -25.20 -2.64 25.08
N TRP A 110 -24.90 -3.23 23.90
CA TRP A 110 -23.60 -3.82 23.58
C TRP A 110 -23.14 -4.90 24.57
N ASP A 111 -24.10 -5.52 25.27
CA ASP A 111 -23.82 -6.63 26.17
C ASP A 111 -23.25 -7.81 25.39
N HIS A 112 -22.02 -8.18 25.71
CA HIS A 112 -21.40 -9.37 25.15
C HIS A 112 -22.16 -10.62 25.56
N ALA A 113 -22.23 -11.60 24.65
CA ALA A 113 -22.77 -12.89 25.01
C ALA A 113 -21.91 -13.52 26.14
N THR A 114 -22.53 -14.29 27.02
CA THR A 114 -21.78 -14.96 28.11
C THR A 114 -21.11 -16.26 27.65
N GLU A 115 -21.54 -16.78 26.51
CA GLU A 115 -20.98 -17.93 25.81
C GLU A 115 -21.24 -17.79 24.31
N TRP A 116 -20.47 -18.49 23.48
CA TRP A 116 -20.73 -18.57 22.04
C TRP A 116 -22.02 -19.34 21.79
N ARG A 117 -22.92 -18.77 20.97
CA ARG A 117 -24.19 -19.40 20.60
C ARG A 117 -24.35 -19.38 19.09
N ASN A 118 -24.42 -20.56 18.49
CA ASN A 118 -24.50 -20.76 17.05
C ASN A 118 -23.38 -20.03 16.28
N VAL A 119 -22.17 -20.03 16.84
CA VAL A 119 -20.95 -19.52 16.17
C VAL A 119 -19.89 -20.60 16.23
N THR A 120 -19.30 -20.92 15.08
CA THR A 120 -18.15 -21.81 14.96
C THR A 120 -16.98 -21.07 14.34
N PHE A 121 -15.77 -21.39 14.78
CA PHE A 121 -14.56 -20.87 14.17
C PHE A 121 -13.46 -21.94 14.12
N SER A 122 -12.80 -22.05 12.97
CA SER A 122 -11.76 -23.06 12.75
C SER A 122 -10.77 -22.63 11.66
N ASN A 123 -9.54 -23.12 11.71
CA ASN A 123 -8.51 -22.86 10.68
C ASN A 123 -8.28 -21.38 10.33
N ASN A 124 -8.57 -20.45 11.24
CA ASN A 124 -8.22 -19.04 11.04
C ASN A 124 -6.76 -18.80 11.46
N HIS A 125 -6.12 -17.84 10.83
CA HIS A 125 -4.82 -17.32 11.23
C HIS A 125 -4.99 -15.99 11.98
N TYR A 126 -4.24 -15.81 13.07
CA TYR A 126 -4.27 -14.62 13.91
C TYR A 126 -2.87 -14.04 14.06
N GLY A 127 -2.73 -12.75 13.72
CA GLY A 127 -1.45 -12.06 13.62
C GLY A 127 -1.14 -11.64 12.19
N SER A 128 -0.16 -10.75 12.04
CA SER A 128 0.25 -10.20 10.75
C SER A 128 1.24 -11.07 9.99
N ASP A 129 1.73 -12.16 10.59
CA ASP A 129 2.63 -13.08 9.92
C ASP A 129 1.86 -13.86 8.85
N GLU A 130 2.52 -14.18 7.74
CA GLU A 130 1.88 -14.92 6.65
C GLU A 130 1.46 -16.33 7.11
N PRO A 131 0.21 -16.77 6.83
CA PRO A 131 -0.23 -18.10 7.16
C PRO A 131 0.59 -19.16 6.41
N ALA A 132 1.04 -20.19 7.13
CA ALA A 132 1.77 -21.31 6.50
C ALA A 132 0.89 -22.17 5.57
N ASP A 133 -0.44 -22.08 5.72
CA ASP A 133 -1.41 -22.76 4.87
C ASP A 133 -1.91 -21.78 3.82
N SER A 134 -1.64 -22.08 2.54
CA SER A 134 -2.07 -21.26 1.40
C SER A 134 -3.59 -21.21 1.21
N ASN A 135 -4.35 -22.03 1.96
CA ASN A 135 -5.80 -22.01 1.97
C ASN A 135 -6.37 -21.09 3.09
N VAL A 136 -5.57 -20.20 3.68
CA VAL A 136 -6.01 -19.26 4.71
C VAL A 136 -5.82 -17.82 4.22
N GLY A 137 -6.87 -17.00 4.37
CA GLY A 137 -6.95 -15.66 3.82
C GLY A 137 -7.55 -15.62 2.41
N ALA A 138 -7.72 -14.43 1.88
CA ALA A 138 -8.15 -14.23 0.50
C ALA A 138 -7.13 -14.83 -0.49
N PRO A 139 -7.57 -15.44 -1.61
CA PRO A 139 -6.68 -16.01 -2.59
C PRO A 139 -5.84 -14.86 -3.12
N VAL A 140 -4.54 -15.11 -3.13
CA VAL A 140 -3.62 -14.16 -3.72
C VAL A 140 -3.92 -14.11 -5.24
N ASP A 141 -4.21 -15.26 -5.85
CA ASP A 141 -4.53 -15.38 -7.27
C ASP A 141 -5.81 -14.66 -7.73
N GLY A 142 -5.63 -13.51 -8.37
CA GLY A 142 -6.63 -12.84 -9.22
C GLY A 142 -7.04 -11.43 -8.79
N TYR A 143 -6.71 -11.04 -7.55
CA TYR A 143 -6.83 -9.66 -7.05
C TYR A 143 -5.74 -9.27 -6.04
N ALA A 144 -4.89 -10.20 -5.62
CA ALA A 144 -3.63 -9.87 -4.99
C ALA A 144 -2.53 -10.24 -5.98
N ASN A 145 -2.00 -9.23 -6.63
CA ASN A 145 -0.68 -9.32 -7.20
C ASN A 145 0.23 -9.89 -6.07
N GLU A 146 1.08 -10.90 -6.33
CA GLU A 146 2.04 -11.45 -5.35
C GLU A 146 2.95 -10.34 -4.73
N ASP A 147 2.87 -9.16 -5.32
CA ASP A 147 3.34 -7.85 -4.91
C ASP A 147 2.72 -7.28 -3.61
N ALA A 148 1.52 -7.69 -3.20
CA ALA A 148 0.87 -7.14 -2.00
C ALA A 148 1.49 -7.61 -0.66
N LEU A 149 2.34 -8.63 -0.69
CA LEU A 149 3.17 -9.09 0.44
C LEU A 149 4.64 -8.65 0.32
N LYS A 150 4.97 -7.93 -0.76
CA LYS A 150 6.33 -7.55 -1.15
C LYS A 150 6.41 -6.04 -1.36
N GLY A 151 6.18 -5.27 -0.30
CA GLY A 151 6.57 -3.85 -0.25
C GLY A 151 5.91 -2.89 -1.25
N VAL A 152 5.12 -3.34 -2.22
CA VAL A 152 4.75 -2.49 -3.37
C VAL A 152 3.98 -1.25 -2.94
N TYR A 153 4.60 -0.09 -3.18
CA TYR A 153 4.08 1.22 -2.81
C TYR A 153 3.12 1.76 -3.88
N GLU A 154 3.40 1.50 -5.17
CA GLU A 154 2.57 1.93 -6.30
C GLU A 154 2.88 1.12 -7.57
N ASP A 155 1.85 0.60 -8.24
CA ASP A 155 1.93 -0.09 -9.54
C ASP A 155 1.09 0.58 -10.66
N PHE A 156 0.39 1.68 -10.34
CA PHE A 156 -0.51 2.43 -11.23
C PHE A 156 -1.70 1.65 -11.83
N ASP A 157 -1.93 0.38 -11.47
CA ASP A 157 -2.95 -0.46 -12.10
C ASP A 157 -4.37 -0.16 -11.60
N ARG A 158 -4.50 0.48 -10.44
CA ARG A 158 -5.79 0.88 -9.86
C ARG A 158 -6.61 1.78 -10.78
N GLY A 159 -7.93 1.84 -10.53
CA GLY A 159 -8.87 2.56 -11.40
C GLY A 159 -8.59 4.06 -11.60
N TYR A 160 -8.00 4.71 -10.59
CA TYR A 160 -7.65 6.14 -10.59
C TYR A 160 -6.31 6.37 -9.89
N PRO A 161 -5.18 6.00 -10.51
CA PRO A 161 -3.93 5.86 -9.77
C PRO A 161 -3.31 7.21 -9.36
N LEU A 162 -3.62 8.27 -10.10
CA LEU A 162 -3.24 9.65 -9.78
C LEU A 162 -4.12 10.31 -8.70
N ALA A 163 -5.18 9.67 -8.21
CA ALA A 163 -6.07 10.28 -7.20
C ALA A 163 -5.37 10.57 -5.87
N ASP A 164 -4.28 9.87 -5.62
CA ASP A 164 -3.46 9.91 -4.41
C ASP A 164 -2.17 10.73 -4.59
N TYR A 165 -2.05 11.40 -5.74
CA TYR A 165 -0.94 12.28 -6.08
C TYR A 165 -1.42 13.73 -6.22
N SER A 166 -0.51 14.62 -5.90
CA SER A 166 -0.64 16.08 -6.00
C SER A 166 0.56 16.67 -6.75
N GLY A 167 0.61 18.00 -6.88
CA GLY A 167 1.64 18.70 -7.66
C GLY A 167 1.21 18.87 -9.11
N ALA A 168 2.08 18.52 -10.06
CA ALA A 168 1.83 18.66 -11.48
C ALA A 168 1.12 17.44 -12.10
N THR A 169 0.20 16.79 -11.39
CA THR A 169 -0.52 15.59 -11.86
C THR A 169 -1.26 15.76 -13.18
N HIS A 170 -1.61 17.00 -13.55
CA HIS A 170 -2.21 17.33 -14.85
C HIS A 170 -1.27 17.14 -16.05
N LEU A 171 0.03 16.99 -15.82
CA LEU A 171 1.02 16.66 -16.85
C LEU A 171 1.13 15.14 -17.06
N PHE A 172 0.58 14.34 -16.14
CA PHE A 172 0.74 12.89 -16.16
C PHE A 172 -0.56 12.18 -16.56
N ASP A 173 -0.42 11.07 -17.26
CA ASP A 173 -1.49 10.13 -17.61
C ASP A 173 -1.02 8.69 -17.40
N THR A 174 -1.88 7.72 -17.70
CA THR A 174 -1.57 6.29 -17.69
C THR A 174 -1.56 5.71 -19.10
N THR A 175 -0.66 4.76 -19.35
CA THR A 175 -0.40 4.17 -20.68
C THR A 175 -0.37 2.64 -20.63
N SER A 176 -0.49 1.98 -21.79
CA SER A 176 -0.59 0.52 -21.94
C SER A 176 0.72 -0.20 -22.29
N THR A 177 1.80 0.50 -22.62
CA THR A 177 3.12 -0.16 -22.57
C THR A 177 3.44 -0.34 -21.09
N THR A 178 4.06 -1.41 -20.66
CA THR A 178 4.31 -1.62 -19.22
C THR A 178 5.55 -2.48 -19.07
N TYR A 179 6.22 -2.35 -17.92
CA TYR A 179 7.20 -3.36 -17.51
C TYR A 179 6.44 -4.64 -17.12
N GLU A 180 5.49 -4.47 -16.20
CA GLU A 180 4.51 -5.45 -15.72
C GLU A 180 3.18 -4.73 -15.47
N GLY A 181 2.06 -5.45 -15.42
CA GLY A 181 0.74 -4.87 -15.23
C GLY A 181 0.11 -4.31 -16.52
N ASP A 182 -0.97 -3.55 -16.35
CA ASP A 182 -1.78 -2.98 -17.44
C ASP A 182 -1.53 -1.46 -17.65
N LYS A 183 -0.96 -0.78 -16.63
CA LYS A 183 -0.74 0.67 -16.63
C LYS A 183 0.64 1.07 -16.11
N ALA A 184 1.09 2.22 -16.58
CA ALA A 184 2.21 2.96 -15.99
C ALA A 184 2.01 4.47 -16.15
N LEU A 185 2.74 5.25 -15.36
CA LEU A 185 2.61 6.71 -15.28
C LEU A 185 3.49 7.48 -16.28
N VAL A 186 2.92 8.02 -17.35
CA VAL A 186 3.64 8.84 -18.35
C VAL A 186 3.48 10.33 -18.11
N ASN A 187 4.50 11.15 -18.41
CA ASN A 187 4.34 12.60 -18.58
C ASN A 187 3.92 12.92 -20.03
N ASP A 188 2.62 12.99 -20.29
CA ASP A 188 2.05 13.33 -21.61
C ASP A 188 1.99 14.86 -21.84
N GLY A 189 2.23 15.66 -20.80
CA GLY A 189 2.21 17.12 -20.87
C GLY A 189 3.43 17.75 -21.54
N GLY A 190 4.57 17.03 -21.59
CA GLY A 190 5.82 17.47 -22.20
C GLY A 190 6.60 18.53 -21.41
N ASP A 191 5.94 19.21 -20.47
CA ASP A 191 6.53 20.19 -19.57
C ASP A 191 7.21 19.51 -18.36
N TYR A 192 8.15 20.23 -17.75
CA TYR A 192 8.83 19.80 -16.54
C TYR A 192 7.88 19.81 -15.34
N GLY A 193 7.76 18.68 -14.63
CA GLY A 193 7.00 18.68 -13.38
C GLY A 193 7.11 17.40 -12.54
N SER A 194 6.54 17.48 -11.33
CA SER A 194 6.54 16.42 -10.33
C SER A 194 5.11 16.05 -9.90
N ALA A 195 4.81 14.75 -9.87
CA ALA A 195 3.64 14.18 -9.19
C ALA A 195 4.10 13.56 -7.87
N VAL A 196 3.52 13.96 -6.74
CA VAL A 196 4.00 13.59 -5.40
C VAL A 196 2.85 13.07 -4.55
N SER A 197 3.08 12.00 -3.80
CA SER A 197 2.12 11.41 -2.86
C SER A 197 2.65 11.47 -1.43
N LEU A 198 1.88 12.05 -0.50
CA LEU A 198 2.19 12.06 0.94
C LEU A 198 1.16 11.34 1.82
N THR A 199 -0.02 11.00 1.28
CA THR A 199 -1.11 10.43 2.10
C THR A 199 -1.89 9.28 1.48
N GLY A 200 -1.57 8.87 0.25
CA GLY A 200 -2.37 7.91 -0.51
C GLY A 200 -1.71 6.57 -0.82
N LEU A 201 -0.49 6.34 -0.30
CA LEU A 201 0.16 5.02 -0.34
C LEU A 201 0.04 4.31 1.01
N ARG A 202 0.22 2.99 0.98
CA ARG A 202 0.11 2.14 2.18
C ARG A 202 1.14 2.50 3.24
N GLU A 203 2.36 2.75 2.79
CA GLU A 203 3.53 3.09 3.59
C GLU A 203 4.38 4.11 2.82
N TYR A 204 5.33 4.74 3.49
CA TYR A 204 6.27 5.66 2.88
C TYR A 204 7.65 5.37 3.41
N PRO A 205 8.70 5.55 2.57
CA PRO A 205 10.03 5.17 2.97
C PRO A 205 10.52 6.02 4.15
N SER A 206 11.32 5.37 4.98
CA SER A 206 12.02 5.93 6.13
C SER A 206 13.49 5.50 6.14
N ARG A 207 14.29 6.10 7.02
CA ARG A 207 15.71 5.76 7.13
C ARG A 207 15.89 4.30 7.55
N GLY A 208 16.78 3.61 6.86
CA GLY A 208 16.99 2.17 7.02
C GLY A 208 16.18 1.32 6.04
N ASP A 209 15.21 1.92 5.33
CA ASP A 209 14.48 1.24 4.26
C ASP A 209 15.29 1.27 2.96
N GLU A 210 14.98 0.29 2.11
CA GLU A 210 15.46 0.16 0.75
C GLU A 210 14.25 0.28 -0.18
N VAL A 211 14.37 1.12 -1.20
CA VAL A 211 13.35 1.44 -2.19
C VAL A 211 13.89 1.06 -3.55
N HIS A 212 13.13 0.27 -4.31
CA HIS A 212 13.50 -0.10 -5.67
C HIS A 212 12.57 0.59 -6.66
N ARG A 213 13.15 0.94 -7.80
CA ARG A 213 12.50 1.69 -8.88
C ARG A 213 12.88 1.12 -10.24
N ARG A 214 11.96 0.93 -11.18
CA ARG A 214 12.21 0.67 -12.61
C ARG A 214 11.66 1.73 -13.58
N PHE A 215 12.51 2.35 -14.37
CA PHE A 215 12.03 3.37 -15.31
C PHE A 215 12.63 3.17 -16.68
N ASP A 216 11.83 3.42 -17.71
CA ASP A 216 12.34 3.58 -19.07
C ASP A 216 12.84 5.02 -19.25
N ASN A 217 13.86 5.20 -20.08
CA ASN A 217 14.30 6.51 -20.53
C ASN A 217 14.13 6.62 -22.05
N ALA A 218 12.88 6.73 -22.48
CA ALA A 218 12.51 6.77 -23.89
C ALA A 218 12.84 8.16 -24.50
N SER A 219 14.07 8.33 -24.98
CA SER A 219 14.64 9.45 -25.77
C SER A 219 15.68 10.36 -25.09
N ASP A 220 16.36 11.14 -25.94
CA ASP A 220 17.64 11.82 -25.72
C ASP A 220 17.56 13.15 -24.93
N ASP A 221 16.36 13.65 -24.66
CA ASP A 221 16.17 14.96 -24.00
C ASP A 221 15.51 14.89 -22.61
N ASN A 222 15.32 13.69 -22.07
CA ASN A 222 14.50 13.52 -20.86
C ASN A 222 15.32 13.52 -19.58
N PHE A 223 14.72 14.13 -18.56
CA PHE A 223 15.05 13.88 -17.17
C PHE A 223 14.00 12.92 -16.64
N VAL A 224 14.41 11.80 -16.04
CA VAL A 224 13.51 10.94 -15.28
C VAL A 224 14.07 10.81 -13.87
N GLY A 225 13.29 11.28 -12.89
CA GLY A 225 13.71 11.36 -11.50
C GLY A 225 12.64 10.81 -10.56
N PHE A 226 13.10 10.34 -9.41
CA PHE A 226 12.28 9.83 -8.33
C PHE A 226 12.55 10.63 -7.08
N HIS A 227 11.48 11.13 -6.50
CA HIS A 227 11.48 11.82 -5.23
C HIS A 227 11.23 10.81 -4.11
N PHE A 228 12.00 10.92 -3.04
CA PHE A 228 11.78 10.18 -1.80
C PHE A 228 12.03 11.08 -0.59
N PHE A 229 11.40 10.71 0.51
CA PHE A 229 11.27 11.56 1.69
C PHE A 229 10.68 12.93 1.35
N ALA A 230 9.73 12.97 0.41
CA ALA A 230 9.04 14.19 0.04
C ALA A 230 8.28 14.78 1.25
N GLN A 231 8.39 16.08 1.47
CA GLN A 231 7.77 16.79 2.60
C GLN A 231 6.60 17.68 2.17
N SER A 232 6.38 17.87 0.87
CA SER A 232 5.30 18.69 0.33
C SER A 232 4.70 18.13 -0.95
N GLU A 233 3.40 18.34 -1.13
CA GLU A 233 2.63 17.96 -2.31
C GLU A 233 2.71 19.05 -3.40
N THR A 234 3.93 19.44 -3.77
CA THR A 234 4.22 20.52 -4.72
C THR A 234 4.95 19.99 -5.95
N ASP A 235 5.00 20.81 -7.01
CA ASP A 235 5.75 20.52 -8.24
C ASP A 235 7.29 20.50 -8.04
N SER A 236 7.73 20.94 -6.86
CA SER A 236 9.12 20.87 -6.40
C SER A 236 9.05 20.55 -4.90
N PRO A 237 8.96 19.26 -4.54
CA PRO A 237 8.86 18.85 -3.15
C PRO A 237 10.21 19.01 -2.45
N ASP A 238 10.18 19.43 -1.19
CA ASP A 238 11.33 19.27 -0.30
C ASP A 238 11.59 17.78 -0.10
N GLY A 239 12.84 17.32 -0.19
CA GLY A 239 13.20 15.91 -0.10
C GLY A 239 14.50 15.59 -0.81
N TYR A 240 14.66 14.32 -1.19
CA TYR A 240 15.73 13.89 -2.10
C TYR A 240 15.15 13.50 -3.44
N SER A 241 15.94 13.67 -4.49
CA SER A 241 15.65 13.04 -5.78
C SER A 241 16.87 12.34 -6.37
N VAL A 242 16.63 11.23 -7.06
CA VAL A 242 17.63 10.55 -7.88
C VAL A 242 17.12 10.36 -9.29
N GLY A 243 18.01 10.44 -10.27
CA GLY A 243 17.60 10.39 -11.68
C GLY A 243 18.76 10.50 -12.65
N ILE A 244 18.48 10.15 -13.91
CA ILE A 244 19.39 10.40 -15.02
C ILE A 244 19.22 11.85 -15.47
N SER A 245 20.30 12.61 -15.39
CA SER A 245 20.35 13.99 -15.90
C SER A 245 20.44 14.02 -17.42
N ASN A 246 20.04 15.13 -18.04
CA ASN A 246 20.17 15.35 -19.49
C ASN A 246 21.62 15.27 -19.99
N SER A 247 22.62 15.36 -19.11
CA SER A 247 24.03 15.15 -19.45
C SER A 247 24.45 13.67 -19.50
N GLY A 248 23.54 12.73 -19.28
CA GLY A 248 23.84 11.30 -19.23
C GLY A 248 24.58 10.89 -17.94
N ALA A 249 24.28 11.53 -16.82
CA ALA A 249 24.87 11.20 -15.52
C ALA A 249 23.79 10.80 -14.52
N TRP A 250 24.04 9.73 -13.76
CA TRP A 250 23.26 9.36 -12.59
C TRP A 250 23.55 10.35 -11.47
N CYS A 251 22.51 10.98 -10.95
CA CYS A 251 22.65 12.12 -10.05
C CYS A 251 21.68 12.00 -8.87
N MET A 252 22.09 12.60 -7.75
CA MET A 252 21.28 12.76 -6.54
C MET A 252 21.22 14.24 -6.19
N TRP A 253 20.01 14.71 -5.86
CA TRP A 253 19.74 16.07 -5.45
C TRP A 253 19.09 16.13 -4.07
N LEU A 254 19.48 17.15 -3.31
CA LEU A 254 18.77 17.62 -2.13
C LEU A 254 17.88 18.78 -2.56
N GLU A 255 16.58 18.66 -2.36
CA GLU A 255 15.58 19.68 -2.67
C GLU A 255 15.02 20.28 -1.39
N SER A 256 14.98 21.61 -1.33
CA SER A 256 14.44 22.36 -0.20
C SER A 256 13.85 23.69 -0.66
N ASP A 257 13.10 24.37 0.22
CA ASP A 257 12.68 25.76 0.05
C ASP A 257 13.83 26.72 -0.38
N ALA A 258 15.08 26.39 -0.05
CA ALA A 258 16.27 27.18 -0.40
C ALA A 258 16.77 26.95 -1.84
N GLY A 259 16.27 25.92 -2.53
CA GLY A 259 16.65 25.51 -3.88
C GLY A 259 16.99 24.02 -3.98
N PHE A 260 17.51 23.63 -5.13
CA PHE A 260 17.98 22.28 -5.42
C PHE A 260 19.51 22.25 -5.51
N GLU A 261 20.14 21.32 -4.81
CA GLU A 261 21.59 21.11 -4.79
C GLU A 261 21.91 19.69 -5.24
N ARG A 262 22.82 19.53 -6.21
CA ARG A 262 23.32 18.20 -6.59
C ARG A 262 24.39 17.76 -5.59
N ILE A 263 24.08 16.72 -4.82
CA ILE A 263 24.92 16.22 -3.72
C ILE A 263 25.77 15.01 -4.10
N ALA A 264 25.39 14.27 -5.14
CA ALA A 264 26.22 13.21 -5.72
C ALA A 264 25.97 13.05 -7.22
N SER A 265 26.97 12.56 -7.96
CA SER A 265 26.85 12.26 -9.38
C SER A 265 27.92 11.32 -9.89
N GLN A 266 27.57 10.48 -10.86
CA GLN A 266 28.49 9.66 -11.65
C GLN A 266 28.05 9.66 -13.13
N ASP A 267 29.00 9.86 -14.04
CA ASP A 267 28.76 9.76 -15.47
C ASP A 267 28.47 8.30 -15.87
N LEU A 268 27.50 8.09 -16.77
CA LEU A 268 27.16 6.75 -17.25
C LEU A 268 28.23 6.20 -18.24
N PRO A 269 28.40 4.87 -18.32
CA PRO A 269 29.46 4.25 -19.13
C PRO A 269 29.42 4.56 -20.63
N SER A 270 28.24 4.86 -21.18
CA SER A 270 28.06 5.33 -22.55
C SER A 270 27.17 6.58 -22.58
N SER A 271 27.58 7.57 -23.37
CA SER A 271 26.78 8.77 -23.64
C SER A 271 25.68 8.54 -24.68
N GLU A 272 25.64 7.36 -25.31
CA GLU A 272 24.42 6.92 -26.00
C GLU A 272 23.41 6.67 -24.88
N GLN A 273 22.51 7.64 -24.70
CA GLN A 273 21.39 7.55 -23.77
C GLN A 273 20.61 6.30 -24.17
N ILE A 274 20.77 5.25 -23.36
CA ILE A 274 20.33 3.91 -23.72
C ILE A 274 18.80 3.94 -23.60
N ASP A 275 18.14 3.79 -24.74
CA ASP A 275 16.71 3.55 -24.84
C ASP A 275 16.44 2.17 -24.20
N GLY A 276 15.63 2.13 -23.14
CA GLY A 276 15.38 0.89 -22.38
C GLY A 276 15.15 1.07 -20.88
N TRP A 277 14.78 -0.05 -20.26
CA TRP A 277 14.45 -0.13 -18.84
C TRP A 277 15.68 -0.16 -17.94
N TYR A 278 15.63 0.65 -16.90
CA TYR A 278 16.61 0.72 -15.83
C TYR A 278 15.99 0.31 -14.51
N ARG A 279 16.82 -0.21 -13.60
CA ARG A 279 16.46 -0.40 -12.19
C ARG A 279 17.33 0.51 -11.34
N ALA A 280 16.74 1.31 -10.46
CA ALA A 280 17.43 2.03 -9.41
C ALA A 280 17.12 1.38 -8.04
N GLU A 281 18.16 1.19 -7.26
CA GLU A 281 18.08 0.70 -5.87
C GLU A 281 18.56 1.83 -4.96
N ILE A 282 17.71 2.27 -4.04
CA ILE A 282 17.95 3.41 -3.16
C ILE A 282 17.83 2.92 -1.74
N TRP A 283 18.85 3.15 -0.93
CA TRP A 283 18.79 2.80 0.49
C TRP A 283 19.48 3.86 1.32
N THR A 284 19.19 3.85 2.62
CA THR A 284 19.72 4.84 3.53
C THR A 284 20.18 4.20 4.82
N ASP A 285 21.23 4.76 5.41
CA ASP A 285 21.51 4.61 6.84
C ASP A 285 21.24 5.94 7.56
N ASP A 286 21.58 6.01 8.85
CA ASP A 286 21.37 7.19 9.70
C ASP A 286 21.99 8.49 9.15
N THR A 287 23.00 8.40 8.29
CA THR A 287 23.81 9.55 7.85
C THR A 287 24.02 9.66 6.35
N THR A 288 23.78 8.59 5.60
CA THR A 288 24.18 8.48 4.21
C THR A 288 23.02 7.96 3.37
N VAL A 289 22.87 8.56 2.19
CA VAL A 289 21.93 8.13 1.15
C VAL A 289 22.74 7.46 0.05
N TYR A 290 22.29 6.30 -0.41
CA TYR A 290 22.91 5.50 -1.45
C TYR A 290 21.94 5.31 -2.61
N ALA A 291 22.45 5.27 -3.83
CA ALA A 291 21.65 4.99 -5.00
C ALA A 291 22.47 4.30 -6.09
N ASP A 292 22.08 3.09 -6.44
CA ASP A 292 22.65 2.32 -7.54
C ASP A 292 21.70 2.34 -8.74
N LEU A 293 22.27 2.30 -9.94
CA LEU A 293 21.54 2.25 -11.20
C LEU A 293 22.04 1.05 -12.01
N TYR A 294 21.11 0.24 -12.47
CA TYR A 294 21.32 -0.96 -13.26
C TYR A 294 20.60 -0.86 -14.60
N ASP A 295 21.17 -1.49 -15.63
CA ASP A 295 20.40 -1.92 -16.81
C ASP A 295 19.53 -3.11 -16.39
N ASP A 296 18.21 -2.94 -16.44
CA ASP A 296 17.29 -3.96 -15.92
C ASP A 296 17.26 -5.23 -16.79
N SER A 297 17.61 -5.11 -18.07
CA SER A 297 17.61 -6.25 -19.01
C SER A 297 18.82 -7.17 -18.83
N THR A 298 19.95 -6.61 -18.38
CA THR A 298 21.22 -7.33 -18.23
C THR A 298 21.64 -7.53 -16.78
N ASP A 299 20.98 -6.83 -15.83
CA ASP A 299 21.36 -6.75 -14.42
C ASP A 299 22.78 -6.16 -14.22
N GLU A 300 23.28 -5.39 -15.21
CA GLU A 300 24.58 -4.73 -15.14
C GLU A 300 24.49 -3.43 -14.33
N LEU A 301 25.33 -3.31 -13.29
CA LEU A 301 25.49 -2.06 -12.54
C LEU A 301 26.16 -0.99 -13.41
N LEU A 302 25.41 0.07 -13.74
CA LEU A 302 25.86 1.18 -14.58
C LEU A 302 26.52 2.30 -13.77
N ALA A 303 25.97 2.63 -12.60
CA ALA A 303 26.47 3.68 -11.72
C ALA A 303 26.09 3.45 -10.26
N SER A 304 26.92 3.97 -9.35
CA SER A 304 26.69 3.92 -7.91
C SER A 304 27.10 5.25 -7.28
N ILE A 305 26.16 5.91 -6.61
CA ILE A 305 26.39 7.21 -5.97
C ILE A 305 25.98 7.17 -4.51
N GLN A 306 26.65 7.97 -3.69
CA GLN A 306 26.30 8.17 -2.29
C GLN A 306 26.53 9.61 -1.86
N ALA A 307 25.77 10.07 -0.87
CA ALA A 307 25.93 11.37 -0.24
C ALA A 307 25.75 11.26 1.28
N ASP A 308 26.70 11.82 2.04
CA ASP A 308 26.58 11.95 3.49
C ASP A 308 25.66 13.12 3.83
N ASP A 309 24.35 12.86 3.85
CA ASP A 309 23.32 13.82 4.20
C ASP A 309 22.20 13.15 5.01
N ALA A 310 21.80 13.81 6.10
CA ALA A 310 20.78 13.35 7.05
C ALA A 310 19.60 14.33 7.19
N THR A 311 19.42 15.24 6.22
CA THR A 311 18.42 16.32 6.25
C THR A 311 17.00 15.78 6.37
N PHE A 312 16.68 14.74 5.59
CA PHE A 312 15.37 14.08 5.64
C PHE A 312 15.50 12.62 6.09
N SER A 313 14.55 12.17 6.91
CA SER A 313 14.56 10.84 7.52
C SER A 313 13.38 9.94 7.15
N SER A 314 12.33 10.52 6.57
CA SER A 314 11.11 9.83 6.16
C SER A 314 10.23 10.81 5.40
N GLY A 315 9.37 10.32 4.51
CA GLY A 315 8.40 11.15 3.83
C GLY A 315 7.90 10.50 2.56
N GLY A 316 7.07 11.22 1.82
CA GLY A 316 6.40 10.67 0.66
C GLY A 316 7.33 10.32 -0.50
N ILE A 317 6.72 9.84 -1.58
CA ILE A 317 7.42 9.58 -2.84
C ILE A 317 6.84 10.44 -3.95
N GLY A 318 7.58 10.56 -5.04
CA GLY A 318 7.08 11.22 -6.24
C GLY A 318 7.89 10.92 -7.47
N PHE A 319 7.35 11.33 -8.60
CA PHE A 319 7.92 11.12 -9.92
C PHE A 319 8.12 12.46 -10.57
N ARG A 320 9.30 12.65 -11.18
CA ARG A 320 9.66 13.89 -11.86
C ARG A 320 10.11 13.58 -13.28
N SER A 321 9.59 14.34 -14.24
CA SER A 321 9.96 14.18 -15.65
C SER A 321 10.16 15.51 -16.35
N ALA A 322 11.02 15.52 -17.38
CA ALA A 322 11.18 16.60 -18.33
C ALA A 322 11.02 16.08 -19.76
N GLY A 323 10.32 16.83 -20.62
CA GLY A 323 10.14 16.47 -22.04
C GLY A 323 8.99 15.50 -22.26
N ASN A 324 8.84 14.99 -23.48
CA ASN A 324 7.94 13.86 -23.79
C ASN A 324 8.47 12.53 -23.21
N GLY A 325 9.22 12.62 -22.12
CA GLY A 325 9.87 11.52 -21.45
C GLY A 325 8.85 10.70 -20.73
N GLU A 326 8.67 9.51 -21.28
CA GLU A 326 7.84 8.48 -20.71
C GLU A 326 8.46 8.07 -19.39
N VAL A 327 7.86 8.51 -18.30
CA VAL A 327 8.11 7.88 -17.01
C VAL A 327 7.33 6.58 -17.04
N TRP A 328 7.94 5.58 -16.45
CA TRP A 328 7.29 4.36 -16.08
C TRP A 328 7.84 4.10 -14.70
N ASP A 329 7.02 3.72 -13.74
CA ASP A 329 7.50 2.78 -12.74
C ASP A 329 6.45 2.23 -11.75
N PHE A 330 6.76 1.03 -11.28
CA PHE A 330 6.45 0.27 -10.09
C PHE A 330 7.47 0.47 -8.92
N VAL A 331 7.01 0.78 -7.70
CA VAL A 331 7.90 0.95 -6.53
C VAL A 331 7.78 -0.25 -5.57
N TYR A 332 8.90 -0.89 -5.20
CA TYR A 332 9.01 -1.96 -4.16
C TYR A 332 9.24 -1.36 -2.77
#